data_AF-A0A821H325-F1
#
_entry.id   AF-A0A821H325-F1
#
_cell.length_a   1.000
_cell.length_b   1.000
_cell.length_c   1.000
_cell.angle_alpha   90.00
_cell.angle_beta   90.00
_cell.angle_gamma   90.00
#
_symmetry.space_group_name_H-M   'P 1'
#
loop_
_entity.id
_entity.type
_entity.pdbx_description
1 polymer ?
#
loop_
_entity_poly.entity_id
_entity_poly.type
_entity_poly.pdbx_seq_one_letter_code
_entity_poly.pdbx_strand_id
1 'polypeptide(L)'
;MMACCVCAKYFLLFFNLIIWLSGGAFLSCGILVLYKRDLHELFAILSYDSHLVPSIHIIGYVLIGLGIFVFIIGLLGCCGSVRESRLLLGLYVFFIILVMGGELIVAMYTVLLSKEWDTRLPNTLKRRLLKYNYSIPQQFEHDLDIIHKQ
;
A
#
# COMPACT_ATOMS: atom_id res chain seq x y z
N MET A 1 -20.14 -29.48 -24.32
CA MET A 1 -20.13 -28.10 -23.81
C MET A 1 -20.43 -27.99 -22.31
N MET A 2 -21.28 -28.83 -21.72
CA MET A 2 -21.70 -28.70 -20.30
C MET A 2 -20.57 -28.90 -19.26
N ALA A 3 -19.60 -29.81 -19.49
CA ALA A 3 -18.53 -30.09 -18.53
C ALA A 3 -17.53 -28.93 -18.32
N CYS A 4 -17.21 -28.18 -19.39
CA CYS A 4 -16.28 -27.04 -19.32
C CYS A 4 -16.82 -25.92 -18.43
N CYS A 5 -18.13 -25.64 -18.51
CA CYS A 5 -18.79 -24.64 -17.69
C CYS A 5 -18.83 -25.00 -16.20
N VAL A 6 -18.85 -26.30 -15.87
CA VAL A 6 -18.81 -26.78 -14.47
C VAL A 6 -17.40 -26.60 -13.89
N CYS A 7 -16.35 -26.97 -14.64
CA CYS A 7 -14.97 -26.76 -14.20
C CYS A 7 -14.67 -25.28 -13.94
N ALA A 8 -15.12 -24.39 -14.83
CA ALA A 8 -14.96 -22.95 -14.67
C ALA A 8 -15.70 -22.40 -13.43
N LYS A 9 -16.91 -22.92 -13.14
CA LYS A 9 -17.68 -22.54 -11.93
C LYS A 9 -16.95 -22.92 -10.64
N TYR A 10 -16.43 -24.14 -10.55
CA TYR A 10 -15.68 -24.58 -9.37
C TYR A 10 -14.36 -23.82 -9.20
N PHE A 11 -13.66 -23.55 -10.30
CA PHE A 11 -12.44 -22.74 -10.28
C PHE A 11 -12.73 -21.32 -9.79
N LEU A 12 -13.78 -20.66 -10.31
CA LEU A 12 -14.19 -19.34 -9.86
C LEU A 12 -14.61 -19.32 -8.38
N LEU A 13 -15.31 -20.36 -7.91
CA LEU A 13 -15.68 -20.49 -6.50
C LEU A 13 -14.43 -20.60 -5.62
N PHE A 14 -13.47 -21.42 -6.01
CA PHE A 14 -12.22 -21.62 -5.27
C PHE A 14 -11.41 -20.32 -5.17
N PHE A 15 -11.23 -19.59 -6.28
CA PHE A 15 -10.51 -18.32 -6.27
C PHE A 15 -11.23 -17.26 -5.42
N ASN A 16 -12.56 -17.14 -5.51
CA ASN A 16 -13.32 -16.21 -4.66
C ASN A 16 -13.22 -16.58 -3.18
N LEU A 17 -13.13 -17.87 -2.84
CA LEU A 17 -12.96 -18.34 -1.47
C LEU A 17 -11.58 -17.98 -0.91
N ILE A 18 -10.52 -18.06 -1.73
CA ILE A 18 -9.18 -17.59 -1.34
C ILE A 18 -9.18 -16.08 -1.11
N ILE A 19 -9.82 -15.29 -1.98
CA ILE A 19 -9.94 -13.83 -1.82
C ILE A 19 -10.71 -13.49 -0.55
N TRP A 20 -11.77 -14.24 -0.25
CA TRP A 20 -12.53 -14.08 0.97
C TRP A 20 -11.67 -14.34 2.22
N LEU A 21 -10.91 -15.43 2.22
CA LEU A 21 -9.97 -15.76 3.31
C LEU A 21 -8.87 -14.71 3.46
N SER A 22 -8.33 -14.19 2.35
CA SER A 22 -7.30 -13.15 2.40
C SER A 22 -7.86 -11.84 2.97
N GLY A 23 -9.10 -11.46 2.63
CA GLY A 23 -9.80 -10.32 3.25
C GLY A 23 -9.95 -10.49 4.76
N GLY A 24 -10.29 -11.70 5.22
CA GLY A 24 -10.35 -12.05 6.64
C GLY A 24 -8.97 -11.96 7.34
N ALA A 25 -7.91 -12.34 6.64
CA ALA A 25 -6.54 -12.20 7.13
C ALA A 25 -6.14 -10.72 7.27
N PHE A 26 -6.43 -9.87 6.27
CA PHE A 26 -6.17 -8.43 6.35
C PHE A 26 -6.94 -7.74 7.48
N LEU A 27 -8.20 -8.12 7.67
CA LEU A 27 -9.01 -7.69 8.81
C LEU A 27 -8.35 -8.06 10.15
N SER A 28 -7.96 -9.33 10.29
CA SER A 28 -7.31 -9.84 11.49
C SER A 28 -5.99 -9.12 11.75
N CYS A 29 -5.14 -8.96 10.74
CA CYS A 29 -3.88 -8.22 10.85
C CYS A 29 -4.10 -6.75 11.20
N GLY A 30 -5.08 -6.08 10.58
CA GLY A 30 -5.38 -4.68 10.85
C GLY A 30 -5.83 -4.45 12.30
N ILE A 31 -6.67 -5.34 12.82
CA ILE A 31 -7.11 -5.31 14.23
C ILE A 31 -5.92 -5.57 15.17
N LEU A 32 -5.06 -6.54 14.85
CA LEU A 32 -3.87 -6.85 15.64
C LEU A 32 -2.90 -5.66 15.72
N VAL A 33 -2.69 -4.94 14.61
CA VAL A 33 -1.85 -3.74 14.54
C VAL A 33 -2.41 -2.60 15.40
N LEU A 34 -3.73 -2.43 15.47
CA LEU A 34 -4.35 -1.42 16.34
C LEU A 34 -4.31 -1.80 17.82
N TYR A 35 -4.47 -3.09 18.13
CA TYR A 35 -4.63 -3.54 19.50
C TYR A 35 -3.31 -3.79 20.23
N LYS A 36 -2.28 -4.31 19.54
CA LYS A 36 -1.00 -4.68 20.16
C LYS A 36 0.06 -3.62 19.97
N ARG A 37 0.38 -2.93 21.07
CA ARG A 37 1.50 -1.96 21.15
C ARG A 37 2.86 -2.58 20.79
N ASP A 38 3.11 -3.85 21.09
CA ASP A 38 4.38 -4.53 20.76
C ASP A 38 4.58 -4.76 19.25
N LEU A 39 3.50 -4.97 18.49
CA LEU A 39 3.59 -5.11 17.04
C LEU A 39 3.96 -3.79 16.37
N HIS A 40 3.73 -2.68 17.07
CA HIS A 40 4.01 -1.36 16.55
C HIS A 40 5.51 -1.13 16.35
N GLU A 41 6.35 -1.55 17.30
CA GLU A 41 7.81 -1.50 17.16
C GLU A 41 8.30 -2.44 16.06
N LEU A 42 7.80 -3.69 16.00
CA LEU A 42 8.20 -4.63 14.95
C LEU A 42 7.86 -4.12 13.54
N PHE A 43 6.68 -3.52 13.37
CA PHE A 43 6.28 -2.96 12.07
C PHE A 43 7.09 -1.70 11.73
N ALA A 44 7.42 -0.87 12.73
CA ALA A 44 8.28 0.29 12.55
C ALA A 44 9.70 -0.12 12.11
N ILE A 45 10.23 -1.23 12.61
CA ILE A 45 11.55 -1.77 12.23
C ILE A 45 11.52 -2.38 10.82
N LEU A 46 10.42 -3.05 10.43
CA LEU A 46 10.25 -3.57 9.06
C LEU A 46 10.04 -2.45 8.02
N SER A 47 9.48 -1.33 8.43
CA SER A 47 9.22 -0.16 7.58
C SER A 47 10.49 0.70 7.47
N TYR A 48 11.53 0.18 6.80
CA TYR A 48 12.85 0.79 6.68
C TYR A 48 12.88 2.16 5.94
N ASP A 49 11.77 2.61 5.35
CA ASP A 49 11.71 3.84 4.57
C ASP A 49 11.10 5.01 5.37
N SER A 50 11.98 5.85 5.91
CA SER A 50 11.66 6.94 6.84
C SER A 50 10.96 8.15 6.21
N HIS A 51 10.67 8.14 4.90
CA HIS A 51 10.01 9.26 4.21
C HIS A 51 8.51 9.07 4.01
N LEU A 52 8.00 7.88 4.29
CA LEU A 52 6.60 7.50 4.13
C LEU A 52 6.15 6.73 5.38
N VAL A 53 6.27 7.34 6.57
CA VAL A 53 5.68 6.76 7.79
C VAL A 53 4.32 7.44 8.03
N PRO A 54 3.22 7.01 7.35
CA PRO A 54 1.91 7.27 7.90
C PRO A 54 1.90 6.68 9.30
N SER A 55 1.42 7.48 10.26
CA SER A 55 1.16 7.02 11.63
C SER A 55 0.54 5.63 11.54
N ILE A 56 1.11 4.64 12.20
CA ILE A 56 0.73 3.21 12.10
C ILE A 56 -0.76 2.92 12.27
N HIS A 57 -1.47 3.83 12.94
CA HIS A 57 -2.91 3.81 13.12
C HIS A 57 -3.59 3.97 11.76
N ILE A 58 -3.10 4.88 10.91
CA ILE A 58 -3.54 5.07 9.54
C ILE A 58 -3.36 3.77 8.75
N ILE A 59 -2.20 3.12 8.84
CA ILE A 59 -1.92 1.84 8.17
C ILE A 59 -2.91 0.77 8.63
N GLY A 60 -3.14 0.65 9.93
CA GLY A 60 -4.10 -0.32 10.47
C GLY A 60 -5.54 -0.02 10.06
N TYR A 61 -5.98 1.25 10.06
CA TYR A 61 -7.30 1.63 9.58
C TYR A 61 -7.49 1.34 8.09
N VAL A 62 -6.46 1.58 7.26
CA VAL A 62 -6.47 1.25 5.83
C VAL A 62 -6.53 -0.27 5.63
N LEU A 63 -5.76 -1.05 6.40
CA LEU A 63 -5.79 -2.52 6.35
C LEU A 63 -7.17 -3.07 6.70
N ILE A 64 -7.81 -2.51 7.73
CA ILE A 64 -9.18 -2.89 8.13
C ILE A 64 -10.16 -2.52 7.03
N GLY A 65 -10.13 -1.29 6.51
CA GLY A 65 -11.03 -0.83 5.46
C GLY A 65 -10.91 -1.66 4.17
N LEU A 66 -9.68 -1.89 3.73
CA LEU A 66 -9.38 -2.73 2.57
C LEU A 66 -9.80 -4.18 2.83
N GLY A 67 -9.53 -4.72 4.02
CA GLY A 67 -9.92 -6.07 4.40
C GLY A 67 -11.44 -6.27 4.37
N ILE A 68 -12.23 -5.33 4.91
CA ILE A 68 -13.70 -5.36 4.85
C ILE A 68 -14.17 -5.34 3.39
N PHE A 69 -13.62 -4.45 2.57
CA PHE A 69 -13.98 -4.33 1.17
C PHE A 69 -13.73 -5.63 0.41
N VAL A 70 -12.53 -6.21 0.55
CA VAL A 70 -12.15 -7.49 -0.08
C VAL A 70 -13.00 -8.64 0.44
N PHE A 71 -13.31 -8.68 1.74
CA PHE A 71 -14.16 -9.70 2.36
C PHE A 71 -15.60 -9.64 1.81
N ILE A 72 -16.18 -8.45 1.67
CA ILE A 72 -17.52 -8.27 1.09
C ILE A 72 -17.54 -8.70 -0.38
N ILE A 73 -16.53 -8.32 -1.16
CA ILE A 73 -16.41 -8.74 -2.57
C ILE A 73 -16.29 -10.25 -2.69
N GLY A 74 -15.47 -10.90 -1.84
CA GLY A 74 -15.33 -12.35 -1.79
C GLY A 74 -16.63 -13.06 -1.41
N LEU A 75 -17.40 -12.53 -0.44
CA LEU A 75 -18.73 -13.04 -0.09
C LEU A 75 -19.72 -12.91 -1.25
N LEU A 76 -19.75 -11.74 -1.92
CA LEU A 76 -20.60 -11.51 -3.08
C LEU A 76 -20.22 -12.43 -4.26
N GLY A 77 -18.92 -12.68 -4.48
CA GLY A 77 -18.43 -13.62 -5.47
C GLY A 77 -18.83 -15.07 -5.18
N CYS A 78 -18.71 -15.52 -3.93
CA CYS A 78 -19.13 -16.84 -3.49
C CYS A 78 -20.65 -17.03 -3.62
N CYS A 79 -21.45 -16.09 -3.10
CA CYS A 79 -22.91 -16.09 -3.25
C CYS A 79 -23.34 -16.05 -4.72
N GLY A 80 -22.58 -15.37 -5.59
CA GLY A 80 -22.88 -15.25 -7.02
C GLY A 80 -22.66 -16.54 -7.77
N SER A 81 -21.60 -17.26 -7.43
CA SER A 81 -21.29 -18.57 -8.00
C SER A 81 -22.32 -19.63 -7.56
N VAL A 82 -22.73 -19.61 -6.28
CA VAL A 82 -23.69 -20.58 -5.73
C VAL A 82 -25.13 -20.34 -6.21
N ARG A 83 -25.55 -19.09 -6.41
CA ARG A 83 -26.98 -18.77 -6.62
C ARG A 83 -27.43 -18.72 -8.08
N GLU A 84 -26.57 -19.00 -9.06
CA GLU A 84 -26.85 -18.93 -10.51
C GLU A 84 -27.62 -17.65 -10.94
N SER A 85 -27.49 -16.58 -10.14
CA SER A 85 -28.26 -15.35 -10.26
C SER A 85 -27.49 -14.37 -11.12
N ARG A 86 -28.07 -14.00 -12.26
CA ARG A 86 -27.51 -13.03 -13.22
C ARG A 86 -27.20 -11.67 -12.58
N LEU A 87 -27.88 -11.33 -11.47
CA LEU A 87 -27.70 -10.08 -10.76
C LEU A 87 -26.40 -10.04 -9.93
N LEU A 88 -26.00 -11.15 -9.30
CA LEU A 88 -24.75 -11.19 -8.51
C LEU A 88 -23.52 -11.25 -9.40
N LEU A 89 -23.59 -11.92 -10.55
CA LEU A 89 -22.51 -11.90 -11.54
C LEU A 89 -22.32 -10.48 -12.11
N GLY A 90 -23.43 -9.74 -12.31
CA GLY A 90 -23.40 -8.33 -12.72
C GLY A 90 -22.70 -7.43 -11.70
N LEU A 91 -22.99 -7.61 -10.40
CA LEU A 91 -22.32 -6.88 -9.32
C LEU A 91 -20.82 -7.20 -9.23
N TYR A 92 -20.43 -8.47 -9.42
CA TYR A 92 -19.02 -8.87 -9.43
C TYR A 92 -18.26 -8.18 -10.58
N VAL A 93 -18.80 -8.22 -11.80
CA VAL A 93 -18.19 -7.54 -12.96
C VAL A 93 -18.15 -6.03 -12.75
N PHE A 94 -19.20 -5.43 -12.18
CA PHE A 94 -19.23 -4.01 -11.84
C PHE A 94 -18.13 -3.62 -10.85
N PHE A 95 -17.94 -4.40 -9.78
CA PHE A 95 -16.87 -4.18 -8.81
C PHE A 95 -15.48 -4.30 -9.42
N ILE A 96 -15.26 -5.30 -10.29
CA ILE A 96 -13.99 -5.47 -11.01
C ILE A 96 -13.70 -4.27 -11.92
N ILE A 97 -14.70 -3.78 -12.65
CA ILE A 97 -14.56 -2.58 -13.49
C ILE A 97 -14.22 -1.36 -12.63
N LEU A 98 -14.85 -1.21 -11.47
CA LEU A 98 -14.61 -0.12 -10.54
C LEU A 98 -13.18 -0.16 -9.98
N VAL A 99 -12.69 -1.33 -9.59
CA VAL A 99 -11.30 -1.51 -9.12
C VAL A 99 -10.31 -1.22 -10.26
N MET A 100 -10.53 -1.77 -11.46
CA MET A 100 -9.67 -1.50 -12.62
C MET A 100 -9.64 -0.01 -12.98
N GLY A 101 -10.79 0.67 -12.94
CA GLY A 101 -10.86 2.12 -13.13
C GLY A 101 -10.06 2.87 -12.07
N GLY A 102 -10.19 2.46 -10.80
CA GLY A 102 -9.42 3.03 -9.69
C GLY A 102 -7.92 2.84 -9.86
N GLU A 103 -7.46 1.63 -10.21
CA GLU A 103 -6.05 1.34 -10.46
C GLU A 103 -5.49 2.19 -11.59
N LEU A 104 -6.25 2.38 -12.68
CA LEU A 104 -5.83 3.25 -13.79
C LEU A 104 -5.70 4.72 -13.36
N ILE A 105 -6.63 5.22 -12.54
CA ILE A 105 -6.57 6.59 -12.01
C ILE A 105 -5.34 6.76 -11.10
N VAL A 106 -5.11 5.81 -10.18
CA VAL A 106 -3.94 5.83 -9.29
C VAL A 106 -2.63 5.73 -10.09
N ALA A 107 -2.57 4.83 -11.09
CA ALA A 107 -1.42 4.70 -11.98
C ALA A 107 -1.15 5.99 -12.75
N MET A 108 -2.19 6.64 -13.28
CA MET A 108 -2.05 7.92 -13.97
C MET A 108 -1.58 9.02 -13.01
N TYR A 109 -2.19 9.12 -11.83
CA TYR A 109 -1.84 10.13 -10.83
C TYR A 109 -0.39 9.98 -10.33
N THR A 110 0.04 8.76 -10.04
CA THR A 110 1.42 8.48 -9.61
C THR A 110 2.45 8.84 -10.67
N VAL A 111 2.18 8.59 -11.95
CA VAL A 111 3.04 9.01 -13.07
C VAL A 111 3.06 10.54 -13.26
N LEU A 112 1.95 11.24 -13.03
CA LEU A 112 1.93 12.70 -13.08
C LEU A 112 2.70 13.32 -11.91
N LEU A 113 2.53 12.76 -10.73
CA LEU A 113 3.18 13.21 -9.51
C LEU A 113 4.70 12.96 -9.59
N SER A 114 5.14 11.81 -10.12
CA SER A 114 6.58 11.51 -10.27
C SER A 114 7.30 12.53 -11.17
N LYS A 115 6.64 13.07 -12.20
CA LYS A 115 7.20 14.13 -13.05
C LYS A 115 7.49 15.42 -12.30
N GLU A 116 6.62 15.78 -11.34
CA GLU A 116 6.85 16.96 -10.49
C GLU A 116 8.03 16.70 -9.53
N TRP A 117 8.11 15.51 -8.93
CA TRP A 117 9.21 15.15 -8.01
C TRP A 117 10.57 15.16 -8.70
N ASP A 118 10.70 14.59 -9.91
CA ASP A 118 11.97 14.54 -10.65
C ASP A 118 12.52 15.94 -10.97
N THR A 119 11.63 16.92 -11.18
CA THR A 119 12.05 18.30 -11.48
C THR A 119 12.44 19.07 -10.21
N ARG A 120 11.83 18.75 -9.06
CA ARG A 120 12.03 19.45 -7.78
C ARG A 120 13.12 18.84 -6.90
N LEU A 121 13.40 17.55 -7.02
CA LEU A 121 14.45 16.84 -6.30
C LEU A 121 15.85 17.42 -6.54
N PRO A 122 16.35 17.60 -7.79
CA PRO A 122 17.75 17.94 -8.03
C PRO A 122 18.12 19.30 -7.43
N ASN A 123 17.19 20.27 -7.45
CA ASN A 123 17.42 21.60 -6.90
C ASN A 123 17.36 21.63 -5.36
N THR A 124 16.53 20.76 -4.76
CA THR A 124 16.43 20.65 -3.30
C THR A 124 17.62 19.87 -2.73
N LEU A 125 18.03 18.79 -3.39
CA LEU A 125 19.21 18.00 -3.06
C LEU A 125 20.49 18.81 -3.24
N LYS A 126 20.67 19.53 -4.37
CA LYS A 126 21.81 20.45 -4.54
C LYS A 126 21.87 21.48 -3.41
N ARG A 127 20.75 22.08 -3.01
CA ARG A 127 20.74 23.06 -1.90
C ARG A 127 21.08 22.43 -0.56
N ARG A 128 20.61 21.21 -0.26
CA ARG A 128 20.95 20.52 0.99
C ARG A 128 22.40 20.06 1.00
N LEU A 129 22.90 19.50 -0.11
CA LEU A 129 24.29 19.09 -0.27
C LEU A 129 25.23 20.30 -0.23
N LEU A 130 24.90 21.41 -0.91
CA LEU A 130 25.70 22.64 -0.83
C LEU A 130 25.67 23.25 0.58
N LYS A 131 24.53 23.22 1.27
CA LYS A 131 24.44 23.70 2.66
C LYS A 131 25.25 22.82 3.62
N TYR A 132 25.24 21.50 3.42
CA TYR A 132 26.06 20.56 4.19
C TYR A 132 27.55 20.73 3.86
N ASN A 133 27.90 20.77 2.57
CA ASN A 133 29.25 20.98 2.06
C ASN A 133 29.80 22.38 2.33
N TYR A 134 28.97 23.36 2.65
CA TYR A 134 29.38 24.69 3.13
C TYR A 134 29.50 24.73 4.67
N SER A 135 28.71 23.93 5.40
CA SER A 135 28.78 23.85 6.87
C SER A 135 29.98 23.02 7.37
N ILE A 136 30.45 22.04 6.60
CA ILE A 136 31.61 21.21 6.94
C ILE A 136 32.98 21.93 6.82
N PRO A 137 33.27 22.80 5.82
CA PRO A 137 34.58 23.43 5.70
C PRO A 137 34.88 24.42 6.83
N GLN A 138 33.92 25.23 7.29
CA GLN A 138 34.20 26.21 8.35
C GLN A 138 34.42 25.56 9.73
N GLN A 139 33.71 24.48 10.06
CA GLN A 139 33.87 23.81 11.36
C GLN A 139 35.20 23.04 11.43
N PHE A 140 35.63 22.43 10.33
CA PHE A 140 36.89 21.68 10.27
C PHE A 140 38.11 22.60 10.17
N GLU A 141 38.02 23.68 9.38
CA GLU A 141 39.11 24.66 9.22
C GLU A 141 39.34 25.47 10.50
N HIS A 142 38.27 25.83 11.24
CA HIS A 142 38.38 26.53 12.52
C HIS A 142 38.93 25.64 13.65
N ASP A 143 38.72 24.32 13.62
CA ASP A 143 39.32 23.39 14.59
C ASP A 143 40.81 23.14 14.28
N LEU A 144 41.18 23.09 12.98
CA LEU A 144 42.56 22.99 12.51
C LEU A 144 43.40 24.25 12.84
N ASP A 145 42.82 25.44 12.73
CA ASP A 145 43.48 26.70 13.11
C ASP A 145 43.74 26.81 14.63
N ILE A 146 42.88 26.19 15.46
CA ILE A 146 43.09 26.15 16.92
C ILE A 146 44.24 25.19 17.27
N ILE A 147 44.34 24.05 16.58
CA ILE A 147 45.40 23.06 16.83
C ILE A 147 46.76 23.55 16.32
N HIS A 148 46.82 24.27 15.20
CA HIS A 148 48.10 24.79 14.68
C HIS A 148 48.67 25.98 15.48
N LYS A 149 47.86 26.59 16.36
CA LYS A 149 48.22 27.78 17.14
C LYS A 149 48.57 27.46 18.61
N GLN A 150 48.49 26.20 19.03
CA GLN A 150 48.86 25.73 20.36
C GLN A 150 50.21 25.00 20.32
#